data_AF-A0A3D5K279-F1
#
_entry.id   AF-A0A3D5K279-F1
#
_cell.length_a   1.000
_cell.length_b   1.000
_cell.length_c   1.000
_cell.angle_alpha   90.00
_cell.angle_beta   90.00
_cell.angle_gamma   90.00
#
_symmetry.space_group_name_H-M   'P 1'
#
loop_
_entity.id
_entity.type
_entity.pdbx_description
1 polymer ?
#
loop_
_entity_poly.entity_id
_entity_poly.type
_entity_poly.pdbx_seq_one_letter_code
_entity_poly.pdbx_strand_id
1 'polypeptide(L)'
;MALTRRWTGTQGTDVGRPALAVKIDNVTRAHPQAGLNQADVVYEEIVEGGVTRLVAVFQSTSANVVGPVRSARTSDPPLLEGFDRPLFAYSGANRGTRDQLRASTLVDAGYDAHDQDYWRDRKRRAPHNLYTDTDRLWVHHTDRTDVPPAPFVYRYPGQELHRSAEKATGVSVDFGLTEV
;
A
#
# COMPACT_ATOMS: atom_id res chain seq x y z
N MET A 1 -15.40 10.86 20.09
CA MET A 1 -14.94 10.19 18.85
C MET A 1 -16.15 9.54 18.19
N ALA A 2 -16.45 9.90 16.94
CA ALA A 2 -17.52 9.25 16.19
C ALA A 2 -17.05 7.86 15.74
N LEU A 3 -17.92 6.86 15.87
CA LEU A 3 -17.69 5.54 15.29
C LEU A 3 -17.77 5.66 13.76
N THR A 4 -16.67 5.31 13.08
CA THR A 4 -16.53 5.36 11.62
C THR A 4 -16.34 3.96 11.06
N ARG A 5 -16.50 3.85 9.73
CA ARG A 5 -16.19 2.66 8.92
C ARG A 5 -15.53 3.02 7.60
N ARG A 6 -15.03 4.26 7.47
CA ARG A 6 -14.66 4.87 6.18
C ARG A 6 -13.63 4.04 5.40
N TRP A 7 -12.60 3.54 6.07
CA TRP A 7 -11.48 2.91 5.37
C TRP A 7 -11.58 1.40 5.20
N THR A 8 -12.07 0.68 6.22
CA THR A 8 -12.09 -0.80 6.24
C THR A 8 -13.48 -1.42 6.25
N GLY A 9 -14.54 -0.63 6.40
CA GLY A 9 -15.88 -1.14 6.65
C GLY A 9 -16.10 -1.68 8.07
N THR A 10 -15.04 -1.82 8.88
CA THR A 10 -15.12 -2.25 10.28
C THR A 10 -15.35 -1.05 11.19
N GLN A 11 -16.03 -1.26 12.31
CA GLN A 11 -16.26 -0.20 13.29
C GLN A 11 -14.92 0.24 13.92
N GLY A 12 -14.64 1.54 13.87
CA GLY A 12 -13.42 2.13 14.43
C GLY A 12 -13.56 3.64 14.66
N THR A 13 -12.44 4.33 14.83
CA THR A 13 -12.35 5.79 14.92
C THR A 13 -11.51 6.33 13.77
N ASP A 14 -11.94 7.43 13.14
CA ASP A 14 -11.15 8.04 12.06
C ASP A 14 -9.88 8.63 12.68
N VAL A 15 -8.75 8.45 12.01
CA VAL A 15 -7.47 9.07 12.40
C VAL A 15 -7.17 10.18 11.40
N GLY A 16 -6.92 11.39 11.89
CA GLY A 16 -6.58 12.53 11.06
C GLY A 16 -5.14 12.46 10.57
N ARG A 17 -4.92 11.81 9.43
CA ARG A 17 -3.61 11.65 8.77
C ARG A 17 -3.80 11.25 7.30
N PRO A 18 -2.83 11.56 6.41
CA PRO A 18 -2.92 11.16 5.01
C PRO A 18 -2.79 9.65 4.86
N ALA A 19 -3.28 9.12 3.75
CA ALA A 19 -2.99 7.76 3.36
C ALA A 19 -1.50 7.59 3.03
N LEU A 20 -0.93 6.44 3.39
CA LEU A 20 0.44 6.04 3.10
C LEU A 20 0.39 4.75 2.29
N ALA A 21 0.85 4.81 1.05
CA ALA A 21 1.02 3.65 0.19
C ALA A 21 2.47 3.17 0.24
N VAL A 22 2.67 1.86 0.45
CA VAL A 22 4.01 1.25 0.47
C VAL A 22 4.08 0.20 -0.63
N LYS A 23 5.08 0.33 -1.50
CA LYS A 23 5.39 -0.63 -2.55
C LYS A 23 6.13 -1.83 -1.98
N ILE A 24 5.57 -3.03 -2.08
CA ILE A 24 6.07 -4.24 -1.42
C ILE A 24 6.39 -5.34 -2.43
N ASP A 25 7.51 -6.03 -2.22
CA ASP A 25 7.92 -7.20 -2.99
C ASP A 25 6.93 -8.37 -2.84
N ASN A 26 6.64 -9.07 -3.93
CA ASN A 26 5.79 -10.27 -3.90
C ASN A 26 6.43 -11.52 -4.51
N VAL A 27 7.74 -11.50 -4.80
CA VAL A 27 8.41 -12.74 -5.21
C VAL A 27 8.55 -13.71 -4.04
N THR A 28 8.64 -15.01 -4.31
CA THR A 28 8.74 -16.07 -3.29
C THR A 28 9.86 -15.83 -2.27
N ARG A 29 11.01 -15.29 -2.69
CA ARG A 29 12.15 -15.00 -1.80
C ARG A 29 11.88 -13.87 -0.80
N ALA A 30 10.90 -13.01 -1.09
CA ALA A 30 10.45 -11.94 -0.20
C ALA A 30 9.39 -12.41 0.81
N HIS A 31 8.80 -13.59 0.61
CA HIS A 31 7.77 -14.13 1.51
C HIS A 31 8.37 -14.66 2.81
N PRO A 32 7.71 -14.44 3.97
CA PRO A 32 6.51 -13.61 4.14
C PRO A 32 6.85 -12.11 4.17
N GLN A 33 5.90 -11.28 3.71
CA GLN A 33 5.92 -9.82 3.91
C GLN A 33 5.56 -9.45 5.35
N ALA A 34 5.91 -8.23 5.74
CA ALA A 34 5.52 -7.63 7.01
C ALA A 34 4.52 -6.48 6.77
N GLY A 35 3.59 -6.28 7.70
CA GLY A 35 2.67 -5.14 7.73
C GLY A 35 1.36 -5.30 6.95
N LEU A 36 1.21 -6.33 6.10
CA LEU A 36 0.03 -6.46 5.23
C LEU A 36 -1.29 -6.56 6.00
N ASN A 37 -1.30 -7.21 7.17
CA ASN A 37 -2.51 -7.35 7.99
C ASN A 37 -2.99 -6.04 8.63
N GLN A 38 -2.15 -5.00 8.61
CA GLN A 38 -2.48 -3.66 9.10
C GLN A 38 -2.91 -2.71 7.97
N ALA A 39 -2.77 -3.11 6.70
CA ALA A 39 -3.17 -2.30 5.57
C ALA A 39 -4.69 -2.26 5.43
N ASP A 40 -5.23 -1.11 5.05
CA ASP A 40 -6.66 -0.93 4.77
C ASP A 40 -7.02 -1.45 3.37
N VAL A 41 -6.10 -1.28 2.41
CA VAL A 41 -6.23 -1.74 1.03
C VAL A 41 -4.92 -2.37 0.60
N VAL A 42 -4.98 -3.50 -0.10
CA VAL A 42 -3.82 -4.09 -0.76
C VAL A 42 -4.17 -4.32 -2.22
N TYR A 43 -3.39 -3.71 -3.11
CA TYR A 43 -3.40 -4.02 -4.53
C TYR A 43 -2.32 -5.03 -4.84
N GLU A 44 -2.61 -5.97 -5.74
CA GLU A 44 -1.62 -6.81 -6.40
C GLU A 44 -1.59 -6.46 -7.89
N GLU A 45 -0.41 -6.12 -8.40
CA GLU A 45 -0.22 -5.74 -9.80
C GLU A 45 0.92 -6.52 -10.45
N ILE A 46 0.77 -6.84 -11.74
CA ILE A 46 1.84 -7.40 -12.56
C ILE A 46 2.90 -6.33 -12.79
N VAL A 47 4.16 -6.72 -12.63
CA VAL A 47 5.32 -5.87 -12.94
C VAL A 47 6.23 -6.55 -13.97
N GLU A 48 7.45 -6.03 -14.14
CA GLU A 48 8.46 -6.59 -15.05
C GLU A 48 8.74 -8.07 -14.78
N GLY A 49 8.86 -8.87 -15.84
CA GLY A 49 9.10 -10.32 -15.75
C GLY A 49 7.89 -11.13 -15.28
N GLY A 50 6.69 -10.55 -15.32
CA GLY A 50 5.43 -11.18 -14.92
C GLY A 50 5.41 -11.83 -13.54
N VAL A 51 6.23 -11.33 -12.64
CA VAL A 51 5.96 -11.42 -11.21
C VAL A 51 5.02 -10.30 -10.81
N THR A 52 4.37 -10.43 -9.66
CA THR A 52 3.55 -9.35 -9.10
C THR A 52 4.32 -8.55 -8.04
N ARG A 53 3.80 -7.37 -7.72
CA ARG A 53 4.12 -6.60 -6.51
C ARG A 53 2.85 -6.18 -5.82
N LEU A 54 2.97 -5.92 -4.53
CA LEU A 54 1.88 -5.40 -3.72
C LEU A 54 2.02 -3.90 -3.55
N VAL A 55 0.89 -3.20 -3.44
CA VAL A 55 0.81 -1.83 -2.92
C VAL A 55 -0.13 -1.86 -1.73
N ALA A 56 0.44 -1.73 -0.52
CA ALA A 56 -0.31 -1.72 0.72
C ALA A 56 -0.59 -0.26 1.14
N VAL A 57 -1.85 0.10 1.28
CA VAL A 57 -2.30 1.44 1.68
C VAL A 57 -2.74 1.40 3.14
N PHE A 58 -2.17 2.30 3.93
CA PHE A 58 -2.40 2.48 5.36
C PHE A 58 -3.01 3.86 5.62
N GLN A 59 -4.03 3.93 6.46
CA GLN A 59 -4.66 5.16 6.93
C GLN A 59 -5.24 4.97 8.33
N SER A 60 -5.97 3.88 8.56
CA SER A 60 -6.63 3.63 9.84
C SER A 60 -5.67 3.10 10.90
N THR A 61 -4.68 2.29 10.51
CA THR A 61 -3.84 1.50 11.42
C THR A 61 -2.35 1.69 11.09
N SER A 62 -1.52 1.78 12.14
CA SER A 62 -0.06 1.83 12.01
C SER A 62 0.56 0.42 11.95
N ALA A 63 1.70 0.29 11.29
CA ALA A 63 2.45 -0.95 11.17
C ALA A 63 3.93 -0.74 11.50
N ASN A 64 4.37 -1.35 12.61
CA ASN A 64 5.74 -1.27 13.15
C ASN A 64 6.83 -1.76 12.18
N VAL A 65 6.47 -2.62 11.23
CA VAL A 65 7.36 -3.14 10.19
C VAL A 65 6.55 -3.39 8.91
N VAL A 66 6.98 -2.77 7.81
CA VAL A 66 6.38 -2.92 6.48
C VAL A 66 7.47 -3.24 5.45
N GLY A 67 7.23 -4.23 4.60
CA GLY A 67 8.14 -4.58 3.50
C GLY A 67 8.17 -6.09 3.17
N PRO A 68 9.12 -6.55 2.32
CA PRO A 68 10.24 -5.76 1.78
C PRO A 68 9.82 -4.65 0.81
N VAL A 69 10.29 -3.42 1.03
CA VAL A 69 9.99 -2.26 0.18
C VAL A 69 10.68 -2.39 -1.18
N ARG A 70 9.95 -2.08 -2.26
CA ARG A 70 10.41 -2.28 -3.65
C ARG A 70 10.19 -1.10 -4.56
N SER A 71 10.78 -1.23 -5.75
CA SER A 71 10.78 -0.18 -6.75
C SER A 71 9.40 0.11 -7.30
N ALA A 72 9.11 1.39 -7.46
CA ALA A 72 7.90 1.87 -8.08
C ALA A 72 7.84 1.53 -9.58
N ARG A 73 6.64 1.59 -10.15
CA ARG A 73 6.31 1.37 -11.56
C ARG A 73 5.36 2.47 -12.05
N THR A 74 5.28 2.60 -13.36
CA THR A 74 4.43 3.59 -14.05
C THR A 74 2.93 3.41 -13.78
N SER A 75 2.53 2.23 -13.29
CA SER A 75 1.17 1.93 -12.82
C SER A 75 0.84 2.54 -11.45
N ASP A 76 1.84 2.88 -10.63
CA ASP A 76 1.60 3.34 -9.26
C ASP A 76 0.89 4.71 -9.19
N PRO A 77 1.28 5.76 -9.95
CA PRO A 77 0.57 7.04 -9.90
C PRO A 77 -0.94 6.97 -10.21
N PRO A 78 -1.40 6.38 -11.33
CA PRO A 78 -2.83 6.31 -11.60
C PRO A 78 -3.58 5.37 -10.64
N LEU A 79 -2.90 4.39 -10.03
CA LEU A 79 -3.50 3.55 -9.00
C LEU A 79 -3.77 4.33 -7.70
N LEU A 80 -2.91 5.31 -7.38
CA LEU A 80 -2.89 5.98 -6.09
C LEU A 80 -3.51 7.38 -6.08
N GLU A 81 -3.84 7.96 -7.25
CA GLU A 81 -4.38 9.32 -7.35
C GLU A 81 -5.72 9.52 -6.59
N GLY A 82 -6.51 8.45 -6.44
CA GLY A 82 -7.80 8.46 -5.72
C GLY A 82 -7.69 8.57 -4.20
N PHE A 83 -6.49 8.49 -3.63
CA PHE A 83 -6.26 8.49 -2.18
C PHE A 83 -5.88 9.87 -1.61
N ASP A 84 -6.27 10.95 -2.30
CA ASP A 84 -6.05 12.34 -1.88
C ASP A 84 -4.58 12.65 -1.54
N ARG A 85 -3.75 12.65 -2.58
CA ARG A 85 -2.31 12.96 -2.50
C ARG A 85 -1.59 12.09 -1.44
N PRO A 86 -1.66 10.75 -1.52
CA PRO A 86 -1.08 9.89 -0.50
C PRO A 86 0.45 10.03 -0.45
N LEU A 87 1.03 9.70 0.69
CA LEU A 87 2.46 9.45 0.82
C LEU A 87 2.78 8.15 0.06
N PHE A 88 3.87 8.11 -0.71
CA PHE A 88 4.26 6.92 -1.43
C PHE A 88 5.70 6.49 -1.10
N ALA A 89 5.81 5.33 -0.47
CA ALA A 89 7.05 4.70 -0.03
C ALA A 89 7.47 3.60 -1.00
N TYR A 90 8.67 3.74 -1.56
CA TYR A 90 9.23 2.83 -2.56
C TYR A 90 10.77 2.86 -2.51
N SER A 91 11.42 1.88 -3.16
CA SER A 91 12.88 1.75 -3.21
C SER A 91 13.39 1.80 -4.65
N GLY A 92 13.60 3.03 -5.12
CA GLY A 92 14.08 3.32 -6.46
C GLY A 92 13.02 3.13 -7.56
N ALA A 93 13.35 3.61 -8.76
CA ALA A 93 12.50 3.57 -9.94
C ALA A 93 13.35 3.79 -11.18
N ASN A 94 12.93 3.32 -12.35
CA ASN A 94 13.59 3.69 -13.61
C ASN A 94 13.30 5.17 -13.95
N ARG A 95 14.05 5.75 -14.90
CA ARG A 95 13.92 7.19 -15.25
C ARG A 95 12.49 7.58 -15.58
N GLY A 96 11.83 6.85 -16.49
CA GLY A 96 10.45 7.15 -16.89
C GLY A 96 9.46 7.10 -15.74
N THR A 97 9.60 6.12 -14.84
CA THR A 97 8.77 6.03 -13.63
C THR A 97 9.03 7.21 -12.69
N ARG A 98 10.29 7.62 -12.48
CA ARG A 98 10.62 8.81 -11.68
C ARG A 98 10.01 10.07 -12.28
N ASP A 99 10.02 10.21 -13.60
CA ASP A 99 9.43 11.36 -14.29
C ASP A 99 7.92 11.42 -14.06
N GLN A 100 7.22 10.28 -14.12
CA GLN A 100 5.79 10.19 -13.81
C GLN A 100 5.49 10.46 -12.33
N LEU A 101 6.29 9.94 -11.40
CA LEU A 101 6.13 10.21 -9.98
C LEU A 101 6.24 11.70 -9.68
N ARG A 102 7.23 12.40 -10.26
CA ARG A 102 7.39 13.85 -10.10
C ARG A 102 6.26 14.67 -10.73
N ALA A 103 5.62 14.15 -11.77
CA ALA A 103 4.47 14.79 -12.40
C ALA A 103 3.14 14.47 -11.69
N SER A 104 3.13 13.51 -10.76
CA SER A 104 1.93 13.08 -10.03
C SER A 104 1.66 13.94 -8.80
N THR A 105 0.51 13.70 -8.17
CA THR A 105 0.15 14.33 -6.89
C THR A 105 0.65 13.56 -5.67
N LEU A 106 1.33 12.43 -5.88
CA LEU A 106 1.87 11.60 -4.81
C LEU A 106 2.98 12.35 -4.08
N VAL A 107 3.01 12.21 -2.76
CA VAL A 107 4.06 12.81 -1.92
C VAL A 107 5.17 11.79 -1.73
N ASP A 108 6.40 12.16 -2.11
CA ASP A 108 7.54 11.26 -2.06
C ASP A 108 7.94 10.94 -0.61
N ALA A 109 7.71 9.69 -0.21
CA ALA A 109 8.17 9.12 1.05
C ALA A 109 9.19 8.00 0.81
N GLY A 110 9.78 7.92 -0.40
CA GLY A 110 10.66 6.83 -0.83
C GLY A 110 12.02 6.80 -0.16
N TYR A 111 12.65 5.63 -0.19
CA TYR A 111 13.96 5.36 0.40
C TYR A 111 15.06 6.31 -0.09
N ASP A 112 15.04 6.68 -1.38
CA ASP A 112 16.04 7.57 -1.97
C ASP A 112 15.97 8.99 -1.35
N ALA A 113 14.81 9.40 -0.82
CA ALA A 113 14.58 10.72 -0.20
C ALA A 113 14.64 10.70 1.33
N HIS A 114 14.30 9.57 1.96
CA HIS A 114 14.15 9.45 3.42
C HIS A 114 14.91 8.22 3.97
N ASP A 115 16.17 8.04 3.56
CA ASP A 115 16.92 6.80 3.82
C ASP A 115 17.03 6.42 5.30
N GLN A 116 17.07 7.41 6.21
CA GLN A 116 17.09 7.22 7.66
C GLN A 116 15.84 6.49 8.22
N ASP A 117 14.72 6.55 7.50
CA ASP A 117 13.44 5.97 7.92
C ASP A 117 13.28 4.50 7.51
N TYR A 118 14.31 3.96 6.84
CA TYR A 118 14.37 2.59 6.36
C TYR A 118 15.54 1.84 6.98
N TRP A 119 15.44 0.51 7.01
CA TRP A 119 16.54 -0.34 7.44
C TRP A 119 16.60 -1.65 6.65
N ARG A 120 17.76 -2.31 6.68
CA ARG A 120 17.93 -3.64 6.08
C ARG A 120 17.92 -4.73 7.13
N ASP A 121 17.04 -5.72 6.96
CA ASP A 121 17.11 -6.96 7.73
C ASP A 121 18.29 -7.81 7.25
N ARG A 122 19.31 -7.96 8.11
CA ARG A 122 20.54 -8.71 7.81
C ARG A 122 20.31 -10.22 7.71
N LYS A 123 19.16 -10.73 8.18
CA LYS A 123 18.79 -12.15 8.04
C LYS A 123 18.26 -12.48 6.65
N ARG A 124 17.92 -11.47 5.84
CA ARG A 124 17.40 -11.62 4.47
C ARG A 124 18.39 -11.09 3.45
N ARG A 125 18.43 -11.72 2.27
CA ARG A 125 19.33 -11.30 1.18
C ARG A 125 18.75 -10.09 0.45
N ALA A 126 19.63 -9.16 0.10
CA ALA A 126 19.27 -8.11 -0.87
C ALA A 126 18.86 -8.76 -2.21
N PRO A 127 17.88 -8.18 -2.93
CA PRO A 127 17.20 -6.93 -2.62
C PRO A 127 15.86 -7.10 -1.86
N HIS A 128 15.62 -8.26 -1.24
CA HIS A 128 14.37 -8.61 -0.54
C HIS A 128 14.42 -8.31 0.98
N ASN A 129 15.14 -7.26 1.38
CA ASN A 129 15.48 -7.05 2.78
C ASN A 129 15.34 -5.61 3.29
N LEU A 130 14.78 -4.69 2.51
CA LEU A 130 14.57 -3.30 2.93
C LEU A 130 13.19 -3.16 3.59
N TYR A 131 13.13 -2.53 4.76
CA TYR A 131 11.91 -2.36 5.55
C TYR A 131 11.78 -0.94 6.05
N THR A 132 10.55 -0.55 6.40
CA THR A 132 10.22 0.72 7.06
C THR A 132 9.12 0.50 8.11
N ASP A 133 8.70 1.57 8.75
CA ASP A 133 7.58 1.67 9.69
C ASP A 133 6.68 2.82 9.25
N THR A 134 5.37 2.70 9.45
CA THR A 134 4.42 3.71 8.97
C THR A 134 4.55 5.05 9.70
N ASP A 135 4.80 5.02 11.01
CA ASP A 135 4.85 6.24 11.84
C ASP A 135 6.12 7.06 11.53
N ARG A 136 7.23 6.41 11.20
CA ARG A 136 8.46 7.07 10.69
C ARG A 136 8.25 7.86 9.40
N LEU A 137 7.27 7.48 8.58
CA LEU A 137 6.96 8.21 7.36
C LEU A 137 5.90 9.30 7.58
N TRP A 138 4.91 9.03 8.43
CA TRP A 138 3.89 10.03 8.77
C TRP A 138 4.43 11.20 9.59
N VAL A 139 5.49 11.02 10.38
CA VAL A 139 6.07 12.08 11.21
C VAL A 139 6.53 13.31 10.39
N HIS A 140 6.85 13.11 9.11
CA HIS A 140 7.23 14.20 8.19
C HIS A 140 6.04 15.03 7.68
N HIS A 141 4.82 14.63 8.02
CA HIS A 141 3.56 15.18 7.50
C HIS A 141 2.50 15.37 8.60
N THR A 142 2.92 15.69 9.82
CA THR A 142 2.01 15.88 10.97
C THR A 142 1.02 17.04 10.80
N ASP A 143 1.30 17.95 9.87
CA ASP A 143 0.42 19.06 9.48
C ASP A 143 -0.80 18.60 8.67
N ARG A 144 -0.73 17.41 8.03
CA ARG A 144 -1.82 16.84 7.23
C ARG A 144 -2.78 16.06 8.11
N THR A 145 -3.73 16.75 8.74
CA THR A 145 -4.67 16.13 9.69
C THR A 145 -6.01 15.72 9.09
N ASP A 146 -6.22 15.99 7.80
CA ASP A 146 -7.47 15.63 7.13
C ASP A 146 -7.63 14.12 7.00
N VAL A 147 -8.86 13.64 7.15
CA VAL A 147 -9.21 12.23 6.90
C VAL A 147 -9.54 12.11 5.41
N PRO A 148 -8.74 11.37 4.62
CA PRO A 148 -8.98 11.27 3.19
C PRO A 148 -10.28 10.51 2.90
N PRO A 149 -10.90 10.76 1.74
CA PRO A 149 -12.16 10.11 1.36
C PRO A 149 -12.00 8.58 1.35
N ALA A 150 -13.08 7.89 1.71
CA ALA A 150 -13.12 6.43 1.69
C ALA A 150 -12.91 5.91 0.25
N PRO A 151 -11.98 4.97 0.01
CA PRO A 151 -11.73 4.43 -1.33
C PRO A 151 -12.86 3.51 -1.82
N PHE A 152 -13.64 2.96 -0.89
CA PHE A 152 -14.72 2.02 -1.17
C PHE A 152 -15.96 2.30 -0.32
N VAL A 153 -17.11 1.87 -0.81
CA VAL A 153 -18.35 1.82 -0.03
C VAL A 153 -18.52 0.42 0.53
N TYR A 154 -18.63 0.31 1.85
CA TYR A 154 -18.82 -0.95 2.54
C TYR A 154 -20.27 -1.18 2.92
N ARG A 155 -20.71 -2.45 2.86
CA ARG A 155 -22.01 -2.85 3.40
C ARG A 155 -21.96 -2.86 4.93
N TYR A 156 -23.07 -2.53 5.57
CA TYR A 156 -23.18 -2.66 7.03
C TYR A 156 -23.59 -4.08 7.44
N PRO A 157 -23.19 -4.55 8.65
CA PRO A 157 -23.68 -5.81 9.18
C PRO A 157 -25.21 -5.85 9.19
N GLY A 158 -25.79 -6.93 8.65
CA GLY A 158 -27.25 -7.08 8.55
C GLY A 158 -27.91 -6.40 7.35
N GLN A 159 -27.17 -5.66 6.51
CA GLN A 159 -27.71 -5.17 5.24
C GLN A 159 -28.20 -6.36 4.40
N GLU A 160 -29.34 -6.22 3.72
CA GLU A 160 -29.83 -7.24 2.80
C GLU A 160 -28.93 -7.35 1.57
N LEU A 161 -28.72 -8.58 1.10
CA LEU A 161 -27.99 -8.83 -0.14
C LEU A 161 -28.89 -8.49 -1.34
N HIS A 162 -28.27 -8.13 -2.47
CA HIS A 162 -29.02 -8.02 -3.71
C HIS A 162 -29.71 -9.35 -4.02
N ARG A 163 -30.94 -9.32 -4.57
CA ARG A 163 -31.75 -10.52 -4.85
C ARG A 163 -31.08 -11.56 -5.76
N SER A 164 -30.09 -11.15 -6.54
CA SER A 164 -29.30 -12.02 -7.42
C SER A 164 -27.94 -12.41 -6.82
N ALA A 165 -27.70 -12.14 -5.54
CA ALA A 165 -26.43 -12.46 -4.91
C ALA A 165 -26.32 -13.97 -4.70
N GLU A 166 -25.21 -14.54 -5.17
CA GLU A 166 -24.85 -15.93 -4.96
C GLU A 166 -23.62 -16.02 -4.05
N LYS A 167 -23.58 -17.02 -3.18
CA LYS A 167 -22.47 -17.22 -2.26
C LYS A 167 -21.24 -17.73 -3.03
N ALA A 168 -20.18 -16.93 -3.09
CA ALA A 168 -18.89 -17.39 -3.59
C ALA A 168 -18.23 -18.35 -2.58
N THR A 169 -17.68 -19.46 -3.06
CA THR A 169 -16.87 -20.42 -2.26
C THR A 169 -15.37 -20.17 -2.39
N GLY A 170 -14.96 -19.39 -3.39
CA GLY A 170 -13.57 -19.02 -3.62
C GLY A 170 -13.43 -18.19 -4.88
N VAL A 171 -12.28 -17.55 -5.02
CA VAL A 171 -11.83 -16.86 -6.23
C VAL A 171 -10.39 -17.31 -6.47
N SER A 172 -10.07 -17.61 -7.73
CA SER A 172 -8.70 -17.84 -8.17
C SER A 172 -8.38 -16.82 -9.23
N VAL A 173 -7.24 -16.15 -9.07
CA VAL A 173 -6.72 -15.19 -10.03
C VAL A 173 -5.38 -15.74 -10.50
N ASP A 174 -5.31 -16.05 -11.79
CA ASP A 174 -4.07 -16.47 -12.44
C ASP A 174 -3.49 -15.26 -13.17
N PHE A 175 -2.36 -14.75 -12.66
CA PHE A 175 -1.60 -13.67 -13.29
C PHE A 175 -0.72 -14.16 -14.44
N GLY A 176 -0.68 -15.47 -14.69
CA GLY A 176 0.19 -16.14 -15.63
C GLY A 176 1.60 -16.40 -15.05
N LEU A 177 2.31 -17.33 -15.68
CA LEU A 177 3.75 -17.50 -15.53
C LEU A 177 4.41 -16.82 -16.73
N THR A 178 5.32 -15.87 -16.47
CA THR A 178 6.43 -15.69 -17.42
C THR A 178 7.67 -16.21 -16.72
N GLU A 179 8.26 -17.25 -17.29
CA GLU A 179 9.59 -17.68 -16.89
C GLU A 179 10.52 -16.46 -17.00
N VAL A 180 11.18 -16.11 -15.90
CA VAL A 180 12.29 -15.14 -15.87
C VAL A 180 13.55 -15.88 -15.49
#